data_AF-G8B2L3-F1
#
_entry.id   AF-G8B2L3-F1
#
_cell.length_a   1.000
_cell.length_b   1.000
_cell.length_c   1.000
_cell.angle_alpha   90.00
_cell.angle_beta   90.00
_cell.angle_gamma   90.00
#
_symmetry.space_group_name_H-M   'P 1'
#
loop_
_entity.id
_entity.type
_entity.pdbx_description
1 polymer ?
#
loop_
_entity_poly.entity_id
_entity_poly.type
_entity_poly.pdbx_seq_one_letter_code
_entity_poly.pdbx_strand_id
1 'polypeptide(L)'
;GNSLRRILLSSLPGAAVTTIQIDGILHEFSAVDGVLEDVTSIILNVKKLALKLYSGEDKTIEIDVKGPAIVTAADIIYDSDVEILNPDLYICTVAEGARFHVRMTAKTGRGYSRAEHNKPDDMPIGVLPVDSIYTPVSRVNYQVENARVGQKDIFDKLTLDVWADGSISPEEAVSLAAKIMTEHLNIFVNLTDEARKAEIMVEKEETHKEKMLEMTI
;
A
#
# COMPACT_ATOMS: atom_id res chain seq x y z
N GLY A 1 15.30 3.74 12.44
CA GLY A 1 15.03 4.37 11.13
C GLY A 1 14.92 3.36 9.99
N ASN A 2 16.05 2.89 9.47
CA ASN A 2 16.09 2.10 8.22
C ASN A 2 15.21 0.83 8.23
N SER A 3 15.21 0.06 9.31
CA SER A 3 14.41 -1.19 9.38
C SER A 3 12.91 -0.91 9.24
N LEU A 4 12.39 0.08 9.98
CA LEU A 4 10.99 0.50 9.85
C LEU A 4 10.67 0.99 8.44
N ARG A 5 11.55 1.79 7.83
CA ARG A 5 11.40 2.24 6.44
C ARG A 5 11.26 1.08 5.46
N ARG A 6 12.07 0.02 5.62
CA ARG A 6 11.98 -1.17 4.75
C ARG A 6 10.66 -1.90 4.92
N ILE A 7 10.22 -2.11 6.15
CA ILE A 7 8.97 -2.82 6.46
C ILE A 7 7.76 -2.04 5.92
N LEU A 8 7.73 -0.72 6.15
CA LEU A 8 6.68 0.18 5.65
C LEU A 8 6.52 0.09 4.12
N LEU A 9 7.61 0.00 3.37
CA LEU A 9 7.57 0.00 1.90
C LEU A 9 7.34 -1.39 1.27
N SER A 10 7.51 -2.48 2.03
CA SER A 10 7.56 -3.83 1.42
C SER A 10 6.67 -4.88 2.08
N SER A 11 6.20 -4.67 3.30
CA SER A 11 5.65 -5.76 4.12
C SER A 11 4.24 -5.50 4.63
N LEU A 12 3.74 -4.27 4.48
CA LEU A 12 2.38 -3.95 4.86
C LEU A 12 1.37 -4.66 3.94
N PRO A 13 0.28 -5.19 4.51
CA PRO A 13 -0.84 -5.70 3.73
C PRO A 13 -1.59 -4.54 3.07
N GLY A 14 -2.05 -4.78 1.85
CA GLY A 14 -2.93 -3.87 1.15
C GLY A 14 -3.56 -4.54 -0.07
N ALA A 15 -4.14 -3.75 -0.95
CA ALA A 15 -4.92 -4.23 -2.08
C ALA A 15 -4.47 -3.57 -3.38
N ALA A 16 -4.47 -4.34 -4.47
CA ALA A 16 -4.10 -3.84 -5.79
C ALA A 16 -4.77 -4.64 -6.90
N VAL A 17 -4.86 -4.03 -8.09
CA VAL A 17 -5.28 -4.71 -9.30
C VAL A 17 -4.17 -5.66 -9.76
N THR A 18 -4.55 -6.87 -10.14
CA THR A 18 -3.65 -7.96 -10.57
C THR A 18 -3.79 -8.30 -12.04
N THR A 19 -5.01 -8.24 -12.56
CA THR A 19 -5.31 -8.50 -13.97
C THR A 19 -6.29 -7.47 -14.50
N ILE A 20 -6.17 -7.19 -15.79
CA ILE A 20 -7.03 -6.26 -16.54
C ILE A 20 -7.45 -6.96 -17.82
N GLN A 21 -8.73 -6.90 -18.18
CA GLN A 21 -9.28 -7.42 -19.42
C GLN A 21 -10.08 -6.30 -20.08
N ILE A 22 -9.62 -5.84 -21.23
CA ILE A 22 -10.28 -4.80 -22.03
C ILE A 22 -10.92 -5.47 -23.25
N ASP A 23 -12.17 -5.12 -23.54
CA ASP A 23 -12.89 -5.69 -24.68
C ASP A 23 -12.17 -5.40 -26.00
N GLY A 24 -11.99 -6.44 -26.83
CA GLY A 24 -11.34 -6.32 -28.14
C GLY A 24 -9.81 -6.21 -28.10
N ILE A 25 -9.19 -6.22 -26.92
CA ILE A 25 -7.73 -6.14 -26.76
C ILE A 25 -7.15 -7.51 -26.44
N LEU A 26 -6.11 -7.89 -27.19
CA LEU A 26 -5.42 -9.17 -27.02
C LEU A 26 -4.07 -9.03 -26.29
N HIS A 27 -3.43 -7.86 -26.38
CA HIS A 27 -2.12 -7.60 -25.80
C HIS A 27 -1.96 -6.13 -25.39
N GLU A 28 -1.01 -5.86 -24.50
CA GLU A 28 -0.74 -4.59 -23.83
C GLU A 28 -0.22 -3.45 -24.73
N PHE A 29 0.26 -3.80 -25.93
CA PHE A 29 0.82 -2.84 -26.91
C PHE A 29 -0.19 -2.35 -27.96
N SER A 30 -1.49 -2.58 -27.72
CA SER A 30 -2.55 -2.15 -28.63
C SER A 30 -3.09 -0.76 -28.27
N ALA A 31 -3.65 -0.09 -29.27
CA ALA A 31 -4.56 1.04 -29.05
C ALA A 31 -5.98 0.53 -28.79
N VAL A 32 -6.77 1.29 -28.04
CA VAL A 32 -8.21 1.02 -27.83
C VAL A 32 -9.00 1.92 -28.77
N ASP A 33 -9.85 1.33 -29.61
CA ASP A 33 -10.61 2.09 -30.60
C ASP A 33 -11.59 3.06 -29.90
N GLY A 34 -11.55 4.33 -30.31
CA GLY A 34 -12.38 5.39 -29.73
C GLY A 34 -11.99 5.84 -28.31
N VAL A 35 -10.80 5.49 -27.82
CA VAL A 35 -10.23 6.01 -26.56
C VAL A 35 -8.95 6.78 -26.88
N LEU A 36 -8.71 7.88 -26.16
CA LEU A 36 -7.54 8.75 -26.39
C LEU A 36 -6.21 8.07 -26.00
N GLU A 37 -6.22 7.35 -24.88
CA GLU A 37 -5.07 6.64 -24.33
C GLU A 37 -4.85 5.26 -24.97
N ASP A 38 -3.59 4.84 -25.03
CA ASP A 38 -3.24 3.44 -25.34
C ASP A 38 -3.39 2.52 -24.13
N VAL A 39 -3.38 1.21 -24.36
CA VAL A 39 -3.56 0.20 -23.30
C VAL A 39 -2.49 0.33 -22.22
N THR A 40 -1.25 0.67 -22.59
CA THR A 40 -0.14 0.85 -21.63
C THR A 40 -0.40 2.03 -20.70
N SER A 41 -0.89 3.16 -21.21
CA SER A 41 -1.24 4.34 -20.40
C SER A 41 -2.40 4.05 -19.46
N ILE A 42 -3.41 3.32 -19.93
CA ILE A 42 -4.53 2.86 -19.10
C ILE A 42 -4.01 1.96 -17.97
N ILE A 43 -3.15 0.99 -18.26
CA ILE A 43 -2.53 0.12 -17.25
C ILE A 43 -1.75 0.96 -16.22
N LEU A 44 -0.98 1.97 -16.65
CA LEU A 44 -0.23 2.84 -15.74
C LEU A 44 -1.12 3.70 -14.85
N ASN A 45 -2.27 4.14 -15.36
CA ASN A 45 -3.26 4.88 -14.57
C ASN A 45 -3.96 3.96 -13.57
N VAL A 46 -4.38 2.77 -13.99
CA VAL A 46 -4.99 1.76 -13.11
C VAL A 46 -4.04 1.33 -11.98
N LYS A 47 -2.72 1.26 -12.23
CA LYS A 47 -1.72 0.97 -11.18
C LYS A 47 -1.68 2.01 -10.06
N LYS A 48 -2.20 3.22 -10.27
CA LYS A 48 -2.29 4.28 -9.24
C LYS A 48 -3.60 4.21 -8.44
N LEU A 49 -4.50 3.29 -8.77
CA LEU A 49 -5.77 3.11 -8.08
C LEU A 49 -5.51 2.63 -6.64
N ALA A 50 -5.97 3.41 -5.67
CA ALA A 50 -5.89 3.08 -4.26
C ALA A 50 -7.18 2.37 -3.85
N LEU A 51 -7.04 1.10 -3.46
CA LEU A 51 -8.15 0.20 -3.16
C LEU A 51 -8.04 -0.29 -1.73
N LYS A 52 -9.20 -0.55 -1.13
CA LYS A 52 -9.31 -1.30 0.12
C LYS A 52 -10.28 -2.45 -0.09
N LEU A 53 -9.83 -3.66 0.23
CA LEU A 53 -10.67 -4.85 0.24
C LEU A 53 -10.96 -5.25 1.68
N TYR A 54 -12.24 -5.47 1.98
CA TYR A 54 -12.71 -5.97 3.27
C TYR A 54 -12.76 -7.50 3.31
N SER A 55 -12.89 -8.15 2.15
CA SER A 55 -12.83 -9.60 1.99
C SER A 55 -11.40 -10.08 1.70
N GLY A 56 -11.07 -11.29 2.15
CA GLY A 56 -9.83 -11.98 1.76
C GLY A 56 -9.91 -12.70 0.40
N GLU A 57 -11.04 -12.56 -0.31
CA GLU A 57 -11.27 -13.17 -1.62
C GLU A 57 -10.95 -12.19 -2.76
N ASP A 58 -10.63 -12.74 -3.92
CA ASP A 58 -10.40 -11.97 -5.14
C ASP A 58 -11.72 -11.30 -5.58
N LYS A 59 -11.66 -10.01 -5.89
CA LYS A 59 -12.84 -9.23 -6.29
C LYS A 59 -12.70 -8.73 -7.72
N THR A 60 -13.78 -8.83 -8.47
CA THR A 60 -13.87 -8.30 -9.83
C THR A 60 -14.54 -6.92 -9.79
N ILE A 61 -13.89 -5.93 -10.38
CA ILE A 61 -14.41 -4.58 -10.56
C ILE A 61 -14.49 -4.27 -12.06
N GLU A 62 -15.43 -3.44 -12.47
CA GLU A 62 -15.74 -3.22 -13.89
C GLU A 62 -15.94 -1.73 -14.18
N ILE A 63 -15.57 -1.27 -15.37
CA ILE A 63 -15.96 0.04 -15.90
C ILE A 63 -16.69 -0.21 -17.21
N ASP A 64 -17.88 0.37 -17.36
CA ASP A 64 -18.67 0.32 -18.58
C ASP A 64 -19.23 1.71 -18.90
N VAL A 65 -18.55 2.43 -19.80
CA VAL A 65 -18.88 3.83 -20.12
C VAL A 65 -19.00 4.01 -21.63
N LYS A 66 -20.04 4.76 -22.04
CA LYS A 66 -20.23 5.20 -23.43
C LYS A 66 -19.87 6.68 -23.55
N GLY A 67 -19.05 7.01 -24.55
CA GLY A 67 -18.58 8.37 -24.77
C GLY A 67 -19.60 9.29 -25.46
N PRO A 68 -19.34 10.61 -25.48
CA PRO A 68 -18.10 11.25 -25.03
C PRO A 68 -18.05 11.41 -23.51
N ALA A 69 -16.99 10.91 -22.86
CA ALA A 69 -16.86 10.93 -21.41
C ALA A 69 -15.38 10.89 -20.97
N ILE A 70 -15.09 11.57 -19.85
CA ILE A 70 -13.84 11.42 -19.12
C ILE A 70 -14.07 10.36 -18.05
N VAL A 71 -13.35 9.25 -18.13
CA VAL A 71 -13.47 8.12 -17.21
C VAL A 71 -12.52 8.32 -16.04
N THR A 72 -13.08 8.28 -14.84
CA THR A 72 -12.37 8.39 -13.57
C THR A 72 -12.57 7.13 -12.74
N ALA A 73 -11.81 6.99 -11.65
CA ALA A 73 -11.98 5.87 -10.72
C ALA A 73 -13.37 5.88 -10.05
N ALA A 74 -14.08 7.00 -10.03
CA ALA A 74 -15.46 7.07 -9.58
C ALA A 74 -16.45 6.28 -10.46
N ASP A 75 -16.11 6.05 -11.73
CA ASP A 75 -16.95 5.32 -12.69
C ASP A 75 -16.80 3.80 -12.58
N ILE A 76 -15.93 3.33 -11.68
CA ILE A 76 -15.75 1.91 -11.41
C ILE A 76 -16.98 1.38 -10.67
N ILE A 77 -17.52 0.28 -11.18
CA ILE A 77 -18.57 -0.53 -10.59
C ILE A 77 -17.90 -1.59 -9.71
N TYR A 78 -18.23 -1.59 -8.42
CA TYR A 78 -17.68 -2.48 -7.41
C TYR A 78 -18.75 -2.90 -6.39
N ASP A 79 -18.47 -3.97 -5.64
CA ASP A 79 -19.37 -4.48 -4.60
C ASP A 79 -19.07 -3.87 -3.22
N SER A 80 -19.84 -4.21 -2.19
CA SER A 80 -19.66 -3.65 -0.84
C SER A 80 -18.34 -4.03 -0.16
N ASP A 81 -17.60 -5.00 -0.70
CA ASP A 81 -16.36 -5.48 -0.12
C ASP A 81 -15.13 -4.73 -0.67
N VAL A 82 -15.33 -3.84 -1.64
CA VAL A 82 -14.31 -2.99 -2.25
C VAL A 82 -14.62 -1.53 -1.95
N GLU A 83 -13.58 -0.75 -1.65
CA GLU A 83 -13.67 0.69 -1.52
C GLU A 83 -12.56 1.35 -2.33
N ILE A 84 -12.93 2.39 -3.09
CA ILE A 84 -12.02 3.18 -3.91
C ILE A 84 -11.71 4.48 -3.17
N LEU A 85 -10.43 4.71 -2.90
CA LEU A 85 -10.00 5.80 -2.02
C LEU A 85 -9.61 7.07 -2.77
N ASN A 86 -9.37 6.97 -4.08
CA ASN A 86 -9.03 8.08 -4.96
C ASN A 86 -9.99 8.16 -6.17
N PRO A 87 -11.27 8.53 -5.96
CA PRO A 87 -12.30 8.53 -7.01
C PRO A 87 -12.02 9.53 -8.14
N ASP A 88 -11.22 10.55 -7.89
CA ASP A 88 -10.80 11.58 -8.85
C ASP A 88 -9.68 11.14 -9.80
N LEU A 89 -9.13 9.92 -9.61
CA LEU A 89 -8.08 9.39 -10.45
C LEU A 89 -8.55 9.26 -11.90
N TYR A 90 -7.88 9.98 -12.81
CA TYR A 90 -8.07 9.87 -14.24
C TYR A 90 -7.63 8.50 -14.77
N ILE A 91 -8.50 7.83 -15.53
CA ILE A 91 -8.20 6.55 -16.19
C ILE A 91 -7.97 6.77 -17.69
N CYS A 92 -8.98 7.27 -18.41
CA CYS A 92 -8.92 7.52 -19.85
C CYS A 92 -10.02 8.48 -20.32
N THR A 93 -9.96 8.92 -21.58
CA THR A 93 -11.00 9.70 -22.25
C THR A 93 -11.60 8.91 -23.40
N VAL A 94 -12.93 8.79 -23.43
CA VAL A 94 -13.70 8.06 -24.45
C VAL A 94 -14.34 9.05 -25.41
N ALA A 95 -14.13 8.84 -26.71
CA ALA A 95 -14.67 9.68 -27.79
C ALA A 95 -16.18 9.44 -28.01
N GLU A 96 -16.83 10.37 -28.73
CA GLU A 96 -18.25 10.25 -29.08
C GLU A 96 -18.52 8.98 -29.90
N GLY A 97 -19.53 8.22 -29.49
CA GLY A 97 -19.93 6.98 -30.18
C GLY A 97 -19.14 5.73 -29.80
N ALA A 98 -18.03 5.87 -29.05
CA ALA A 98 -17.25 4.74 -28.54
C ALA A 98 -17.77 4.22 -27.19
N ARG A 99 -17.43 2.98 -26.86
CA ARG A 99 -17.70 2.34 -25.56
C ARG A 99 -16.40 1.80 -24.99
N PHE A 100 -16.13 2.11 -23.75
CA PHE A 100 -15.01 1.56 -22.99
C PHE A 100 -15.56 0.57 -21.96
N HIS A 101 -15.21 -0.69 -22.14
CA HIS A 101 -15.55 -1.77 -21.21
C HIS A 101 -14.26 -2.45 -20.76
N VAL A 102 -14.01 -2.44 -19.45
CA VAL A 102 -12.85 -3.08 -18.84
C VAL A 102 -13.24 -3.77 -17.55
N ARG A 103 -12.75 -5.00 -17.39
CA ARG A 103 -12.87 -5.79 -16.17
C ARG A 103 -11.51 -5.94 -15.52
N MET A 104 -11.44 -5.74 -14.21
CA MET A 104 -10.20 -5.82 -13.44
C MET A 104 -10.39 -6.74 -12.24
N THR A 105 -9.34 -7.45 -11.85
CA THR A 105 -9.36 -8.28 -10.64
C THR A 105 -8.47 -7.66 -9.57
N ALA A 106 -9.07 -7.25 -8.46
CA ALA A 106 -8.39 -6.76 -7.27
C ALA A 106 -8.15 -7.89 -6.27
N LYS A 107 -6.95 -7.94 -5.70
CA LYS A 107 -6.55 -8.92 -4.68
C LYS A 107 -5.89 -8.24 -3.50
N THR A 108 -5.94 -8.89 -2.35
CA THR A 108 -5.11 -8.52 -1.19
C THR A 108 -3.73 -9.15 -1.30
N GLY A 109 -2.69 -8.41 -0.95
CA GLY A 109 -1.32 -8.89 -1.00
C GLY A 109 -0.40 -8.08 -0.09
N ARG A 110 0.91 -8.25 -0.27
CA ARG A 110 1.94 -7.51 0.48
C ARG A 110 3.03 -7.04 -0.46
N GLY A 111 3.52 -5.82 -0.21
CA GLY A 111 4.65 -5.27 -0.95
C GLY A 111 4.35 -5.08 -2.44
N TYR A 112 5.20 -5.66 -3.29
CA TYR A 112 5.13 -5.52 -4.74
C TYR A 112 5.19 -6.89 -5.42
N SER A 113 4.27 -7.13 -6.34
CA SER A 113 4.26 -8.32 -7.21
C SER A 113 4.41 -7.90 -8.66
N ARG A 114 5.29 -8.59 -9.39
CA ARG A 114 5.46 -8.40 -10.83
C ARG A 114 4.31 -9.06 -11.58
N ALA A 115 3.99 -8.54 -12.76
CA ALA A 115 2.98 -9.10 -13.66
C ALA A 115 3.17 -10.60 -13.92
N GLU A 116 4.41 -11.08 -14.03
CA GLU A 116 4.73 -12.50 -14.24
C GLU A 116 4.19 -13.42 -13.13
N HIS A 117 4.20 -12.97 -11.88
CA HIS A 117 3.68 -13.73 -10.74
C HIS A 117 2.16 -13.68 -10.64
N ASN A 118 1.53 -12.75 -11.35
CA ASN A 118 0.08 -12.58 -11.38
C ASN A 118 -0.57 -13.35 -12.55
N LYS A 119 0.20 -14.13 -13.32
CA LYS A 119 -0.31 -15.01 -14.39
C LYS A 119 -0.85 -16.32 -13.79
N PRO A 120 -2.17 -16.57 -13.83
CA PRO A 120 -2.69 -17.90 -13.57
C PRO A 120 -2.26 -18.87 -14.68
N ASP A 121 -2.08 -20.16 -14.34
CA ASP A 121 -1.71 -21.19 -15.33
C ASP A 121 -2.76 -21.32 -16.45
N ASP A 122 -4.05 -21.10 -16.12
CA ASP A 122 -5.19 -21.17 -17.04
C ASP A 122 -5.68 -19.77 -17.50
N MET A 123 -4.78 -18.80 -17.66
CA MET A 123 -5.14 -17.44 -18.06
C MET A 123 -5.85 -17.40 -19.43
N PRO A 124 -7.11 -16.91 -19.50
CA PRO A 124 -7.79 -16.75 -20.77
C PRO A 124 -7.09 -15.73 -21.68
N ILE A 125 -7.21 -15.92 -22.98
CA ILE A 125 -6.72 -14.97 -23.98
C ILE A 125 -7.43 -13.61 -23.79
N GLY A 126 -6.65 -12.52 -23.82
CA GLY A 126 -7.15 -11.15 -23.62
C GLY A 126 -7.11 -10.66 -22.17
N VAL A 127 -6.72 -11.51 -21.21
CA VAL A 127 -6.43 -11.08 -19.83
C VAL A 127 -4.97 -10.64 -19.73
N LEU A 128 -4.76 -9.40 -19.32
CA LEU A 128 -3.46 -8.77 -19.19
C LEU A 128 -3.05 -8.77 -17.71
N PRO A 129 -2.00 -9.49 -17.32
CA PRO A 129 -1.44 -9.38 -15.98
C PRO A 129 -0.71 -8.05 -15.82
N VAL A 130 -0.88 -7.40 -14.68
CA VAL A 130 -0.22 -6.13 -14.37
C VAL A 130 0.59 -6.24 -13.08
N ASP A 131 1.60 -5.39 -12.92
CA ASP A 131 2.29 -5.31 -11.63
C ASP A 131 1.34 -4.78 -10.56
N SER A 132 1.39 -5.38 -9.39
CA SER A 132 0.53 -5.06 -8.26
C SER A 132 1.34 -4.42 -7.15
N ILE A 133 1.00 -3.17 -6.83
CA ILE A 133 1.58 -2.41 -5.73
C ILE A 133 0.62 -2.50 -4.56
N TYR A 134 0.81 -3.49 -3.69
CA TYR A 134 -0.03 -3.68 -2.51
C TYR A 134 0.35 -2.77 -1.35
N THR A 135 1.54 -2.17 -1.37
CA THR A 135 2.01 -1.32 -0.27
C THR A 135 1.17 -0.05 -0.19
N PRO A 136 0.50 0.21 0.95
CA PRO A 136 -0.32 1.41 1.13
C PRO A 136 0.51 2.67 1.42
N VAL A 137 1.84 2.51 1.52
CA VAL A 137 2.80 3.59 1.77
C VAL A 137 3.58 3.88 0.50
N SER A 138 3.44 5.10 -0.01
CA SER A 138 4.08 5.57 -1.23
C SER A 138 5.51 6.06 -0.99
N ARG A 139 5.74 6.69 0.16
CA ARG A 139 7.04 7.30 0.49
C ARG A 139 7.30 7.25 1.99
N VAL A 140 8.57 6.99 2.34
CA VAL A 140 9.07 7.09 3.71
C VAL A 140 10.44 7.77 3.70
N ASN A 141 10.59 8.77 4.54
CA ASN A 141 11.85 9.44 4.85
C ASN A 141 12.17 9.31 6.34
N TYR A 142 13.45 9.34 6.69
CA TYR A 142 13.85 9.38 8.10
C TYR A 142 15.12 10.21 8.29
N GLN A 143 15.20 10.87 9.42
CA GLN A 143 16.37 11.64 9.85
C GLN A 143 16.72 11.26 11.28
N VAL A 144 18.02 11.18 11.57
CA VAL A 144 18.53 10.91 12.91
C VAL A 144 19.41 12.09 13.31
N GLU A 145 19.11 12.68 14.45
CA GLU A 145 19.82 13.82 15.02
C GLU A 145 20.18 13.54 16.47
N ASN A 146 21.28 14.10 16.95
CA ASN A 146 21.62 14.01 18.37
C ASN A 146 20.61 14.81 19.21
N ALA A 147 20.20 14.23 20.34
CA ALA A 147 19.31 14.85 21.30
C ALA A 147 19.95 14.94 22.68
N ARG A 148 19.88 16.14 23.25
CA ARG A 148 20.21 16.39 24.66
C ARG A 148 18.96 16.14 25.49
N VAL A 149 19.01 15.19 26.42
CA VAL A 149 17.94 14.95 27.40
C VAL A 149 18.50 15.26 28.78
N GLY A 150 18.06 16.38 29.36
CA GLY A 150 18.63 16.91 30.60
C GLY A 150 20.09 17.33 30.42
N GLN A 151 21.01 16.69 31.15
CA GLN A 151 22.46 16.95 31.07
C GLN A 151 23.22 15.94 30.20
N LYS A 152 22.53 14.94 29.62
CA LYS A 152 23.17 13.88 28.82
C LYS A 152 22.93 14.10 27.32
N ASP A 153 24.00 14.01 26.53
CA ASP A 153 24.03 14.24 25.07
C ASP A 153 24.19 12.96 24.25
N ILE A 154 23.79 11.82 24.79
CA ILE A 154 24.08 10.49 24.22
C ILE A 154 22.83 9.91 23.52
N PHE A 155 21.74 10.66 23.45
CA PHE A 155 20.48 10.16 22.88
C PHE A 155 20.36 10.52 21.41
N ASP A 156 19.71 9.65 20.65
CA ASP A 156 19.33 9.87 19.26
C ASP A 156 17.85 10.23 19.17
N LYS A 157 17.51 11.29 18.44
CA LYS A 157 16.14 11.60 18.02
C LYS A 157 15.93 11.12 16.59
N LEU A 158 14.94 10.25 16.41
CA LEU A 158 14.50 9.77 15.10
C LEU A 158 13.24 10.53 14.67
N THR A 159 13.33 11.23 13.54
CA THR A 159 12.17 11.82 12.86
C THR A 159 11.80 10.93 11.67
N LEU A 160 10.52 10.57 11.54
CA LEU A 160 9.98 9.76 10.43
C LEU A 160 8.92 10.57 9.70
N ASP A 161 9.07 10.70 8.38
CA ASP A 161 8.03 11.24 7.51
C ASP A 161 7.44 10.09 6.68
N VAL A 162 6.12 9.89 6.76
CA VAL A 162 5.42 8.77 6.12
C VAL A 162 4.24 9.30 5.32
N TRP A 163 4.15 8.92 4.05
CA TRP A 163 3.04 9.26 3.15
C TRP A 163 2.28 7.99 2.78
N ALA A 164 1.05 7.89 3.25
CA ALA A 164 0.12 6.81 2.92
C ALA A 164 -0.88 7.25 1.83
N ASP A 165 -1.46 6.28 1.13
CA ASP A 165 -2.43 6.49 0.04
C ASP A 165 -3.89 6.65 0.51
N GLY A 166 -4.13 6.61 1.81
CA GLY A 166 -5.46 6.72 2.43
C GLY A 166 -6.08 5.39 2.84
N SER A 167 -5.52 4.24 2.44
CA SER A 167 -6.04 2.92 2.83
C SER A 167 -5.76 2.58 4.30
N ILE A 168 -4.71 3.18 4.87
CA ILE A 168 -4.28 3.10 6.26
C ILE A 168 -3.78 4.47 6.73
N SER A 169 -3.97 4.82 8.00
CA SER A 169 -3.37 6.04 8.55
C SER A 169 -1.83 5.89 8.66
N PRO A 170 -1.05 6.97 8.55
CA PRO A 170 0.39 6.90 8.78
C PRO A 170 0.76 6.36 10.18
N GLU A 171 -0.03 6.67 11.23
CA GLU A 171 0.22 6.14 12.58
C GLU A 171 -0.04 4.64 12.65
N GLU A 172 -1.13 4.18 12.05
CA GLU A 172 -1.48 2.76 11.95
C GLU A 172 -0.43 1.99 11.15
N ALA A 173 0.06 2.56 10.04
CA ALA A 173 1.11 1.95 9.22
C ALA A 173 2.41 1.75 10.01
N VAL A 174 2.82 2.75 10.80
CA VAL A 174 4.01 2.65 11.66
C VAL A 174 3.80 1.62 12.76
N SER A 175 2.64 1.60 13.41
CA SER A 175 2.28 0.61 14.43
C SER A 175 2.31 -0.82 13.87
N LEU A 176 1.73 -1.03 12.68
CA LEU A 176 1.73 -2.33 12.01
C LEU A 176 3.14 -2.75 11.59
N ALA A 177 3.95 -1.82 11.09
CA ALA A 177 5.35 -2.09 10.75
C ALA A 177 6.17 -2.49 11.99
N ALA A 178 5.97 -1.83 13.13
CA ALA A 178 6.59 -2.19 14.39
C ALA A 178 6.16 -3.58 14.86
N LYS A 179 4.86 -3.91 14.78
CA LYS A 179 4.35 -5.25 15.09
C LYS A 179 5.02 -6.32 14.22
N ILE A 180 5.07 -6.13 12.91
CA ILE A 180 5.74 -7.05 11.98
C ILE A 180 7.22 -7.24 12.36
N MET A 181 7.90 -6.14 12.71
CA MET A 181 9.31 -6.20 13.15
C MET A 181 9.48 -7.05 14.40
N THR A 182 8.67 -6.83 15.42
CA THR A 182 8.72 -7.58 16.69
C THR A 182 8.44 -9.06 16.47
N GLU A 183 7.44 -9.42 15.66
CA GLU A 183 7.15 -10.82 15.33
C GLU A 183 8.33 -11.52 14.67
N HIS A 184 9.04 -10.85 13.75
CA HIS A 184 10.25 -11.41 13.14
C HIS A 184 11.40 -11.55 14.15
N LEU A 185 11.56 -10.59 15.07
CA LEU A 185 12.60 -10.65 16.11
C LEU A 185 12.32 -11.72 17.16
N ASN A 186 11.06 -12.02 17.45
CA ASN A 186 10.67 -13.06 18.41
C ASN A 186 11.22 -14.44 18.04
N ILE A 187 11.43 -14.73 16.76
CA ILE A 187 12.07 -15.98 16.31
C ILE A 187 13.49 -16.09 16.88
N PHE A 188 14.24 -14.99 16.92
CA PHE A 188 15.59 -14.95 17.47
C PHE A 188 15.60 -14.96 19.00
N VAL A 189 14.65 -14.27 19.63
CA VAL A 189 14.51 -14.27 21.11
C VAL A 189 14.26 -15.69 21.63
N ASN A 190 13.53 -16.51 20.88
CA ASN A 190 13.23 -17.90 21.25
C ASN A 190 14.37 -18.90 20.94
N LEU A 191 15.54 -18.45 20.47
CA LEU A 191 16.69 -19.35 20.24
C LEU A 191 17.32 -19.86 21.54
N THR A 192 17.25 -19.08 22.63
CA THR A 192 17.80 -19.48 23.93
C THR A 192 16.85 -19.16 25.08
N ASP A 193 16.82 -20.04 26.08
CA ASP A 193 15.98 -19.85 27.27
C ASP A 193 16.51 -18.70 28.15
N GLU A 194 17.81 -18.38 28.10
CA GLU A 194 18.38 -17.23 28.82
C GLU A 194 17.86 -15.90 28.28
N ALA A 195 17.82 -15.73 26.95
CA ALA A 195 17.32 -14.51 26.32
C ALA A 195 15.82 -14.32 26.59
N ARG A 196 15.06 -15.41 26.66
CA ARG A 196 13.62 -15.40 26.92
C ARG A 196 13.25 -14.99 28.35
N LYS A 197 14.12 -15.30 29.32
CA LYS A 197 13.92 -15.00 30.75
C LYS A 197 14.58 -13.71 31.19
N ALA A 198 15.39 -13.09 30.34
CA ALA A 198 16.03 -11.82 30.63
C ALA A 198 14.98 -10.70 30.70
N GLU A 199 14.81 -10.09 31.86
CA GLU A 199 14.05 -8.85 31.98
C GLU A 199 14.86 -7.72 31.36
N ILE A 200 14.29 -7.05 30.36
CA ILE A 200 14.90 -5.86 29.77
C ILE A 200 14.71 -4.73 30.78
N MET A 201 15.80 -4.20 31.34
CA MET A 201 15.78 -2.95 32.09
C MET A 201 15.39 -1.82 31.14
N VAL A 202 14.12 -1.42 31.17
CA VAL A 202 13.69 -0.18 30.51
C VAL A 202 14.03 0.94 31.48
N GLU A 203 15.01 1.77 31.14
CA GLU A 203 15.16 3.08 31.80
C GLU A 203 13.86 3.85 31.56
N LYS A 204 13.00 3.97 32.58
CA LYS A 204 11.83 4.84 32.50
C LYS A 204 12.33 6.27 32.35
N GLU A 205 11.84 6.99 31.34
CA GLU A 205 11.94 8.44 31.35
C GLU A 205 11.17 8.96 32.58
N GLU A 206 11.88 9.52 33.55
CA GLU A 206 11.27 10.25 34.65
C GLU A 206 10.40 11.38 34.08
N THR A 207 9.10 11.27 34.28
CA THR A 207 8.16 12.30 33.85
C THR A 207 8.42 13.59 34.62
N HIS A 208 8.15 14.74 34.00
CA HIS A 208 8.38 16.06 34.62
C HIS A 208 7.65 16.23 35.98
N LYS A 209 6.58 15.45 36.21
CA LYS A 209 5.87 15.37 37.50
C LYS A 209 6.70 14.66 38.58
N GLU A 210 7.38 13.57 38.25
CA GLU A 210 8.20 12.81 39.20
C GLU A 210 9.40 13.63 39.69
N LYS A 211 10.05 14.40 38.79
CA LYS A 211 11.13 15.34 39.16
C LYS A 211 10.69 16.46 40.11
N MET A 212 9.45 16.96 39.97
CA MET A 212 8.93 18.00 40.88
C MET A 212 8.60 17.45 42.27
N LEU A 213 8.20 16.17 42.37
CA LEU A 213 7.92 15.51 43.64
C LEU A 213 9.20 15.22 44.44
N GLU A 214 10.31 14.89 43.78
CA GLU A 214 11.60 14.66 44.46
C GLU A 214 12.26 15.95 44.99
N MET A 215 11.94 17.11 44.42
CA MET A 215 12.47 18.41 44.86
C MET A 215 11.78 19.01 46.09
N THR A 216 10.77 18.35 46.67
CA THR A 216 9.97 18.89 47.79
C THR A 216 10.41 18.38 49.17
N ILE A 217 11.72 18.26 49.43
CA ILE A 217 12.25 18.02 50.80
C ILE A 217 13.12 19.20 51.22
#